data_AF-A0A520MM27-F1
#
_entry.id   AF-A0A520MM27-F1
#
_cell.length_a   1.000
_cell.length_b   1.000
_cell.length_c   1.000
_cell.angle_alpha   90.00
_cell.angle_beta   90.00
_cell.angle_gamma   90.00
#
_symmetry.space_group_name_H-M   'P 1'
#
loop_
_entity.id
_entity.type
_entity.pdbx_description
1 polymer ?
#
loop_
_entity_poly.entity_id
_entity_poly.type
_entity_poly.pdbx_seq_one_letter_code
_entity_poly.pdbx_strand_id
1 'polypeptide(L)'
;MSKSENKELTDEELDKQLRVIADGFIDLANDQAQRFHKENVSEGLMYASSRFSAFVVASHATDVLAYDEDRDRAIDYFVEQFRKMLITNLDDYRGSFEDLKYSHLMSRTPN
;
A
#
# COMPACT_ATOMS: atom_id res chain seq x y z
N MET A 1 33.04 -1.51 15.20
CA MET A 1 31.63 -1.83 14.88
C MET A 1 30.86 -0.53 14.94
N SER A 2 30.49 0.00 13.77
CA SER A 2 29.67 1.21 13.67
C SER A 2 28.31 0.92 14.27
N LYS A 3 27.92 1.66 15.31
CA LYS A 3 26.53 1.70 15.76
C LYS A 3 25.78 2.38 14.62
N SER A 4 24.89 1.66 13.95
CA SER A 4 23.96 2.27 13.01
C SER A 4 23.14 3.28 13.80
N GLU A 5 23.40 4.57 13.57
CA GLU A 5 22.53 5.64 14.04
C GLU A 5 21.15 5.39 13.42
N ASN A 6 20.19 5.03 14.25
CA ASN A 6 18.81 4.88 13.83
C ASN A 6 18.25 6.29 13.61
N LYS A 7 18.54 6.88 12.45
CA LYS A 7 18.00 8.19 12.06
C LYS A 7 16.50 8.02 11.87
N GLU A 8 15.70 8.65 12.73
CA GLU A 8 14.26 8.78 12.50
C GLU A 8 14.03 9.56 11.21
N LEU A 9 13.18 9.02 10.34
CA LEU A 9 12.82 9.64 9.07
C LEU A 9 11.83 10.78 9.32
N THR A 10 11.93 11.86 8.55
CA THR A 10 10.83 12.82 8.47
C THR A 10 9.64 12.17 7.75
N ASP A 11 8.43 12.72 7.92
CA ASP A 11 7.22 12.23 7.23
C ASP A 11 7.43 12.20 5.71
N GLU A 12 8.09 13.21 5.13
CA GLU A 12 8.38 13.28 3.70
C GLU A 12 9.39 12.21 3.25
N GLU A 13 10.43 11.95 4.05
CA GLU A 13 11.40 10.89 3.79
C GLU A 13 10.73 9.50 3.86
N LEU A 14 9.87 9.28 4.85
CA LEU A 14 9.09 8.06 5.00
C LEU A 14 8.16 7.83 3.81
N ASP A 15 7.38 8.85 3.44
CA ASP A 15 6.47 8.82 2.29
C ASP A 15 7.21 8.46 1.00
N LYS A 16 8.38 9.06 0.78
CA LYS A 16 9.21 8.74 -0.39
C LYS A 16 9.69 7.30 -0.36
N GLN A 17 10.12 6.82 0.80
CA GLN A 17 10.55 5.43 0.96
C GLN A 17 9.39 4.46 0.71
N LEU A 18 8.20 4.74 1.24
CA LEU A 18 7.00 3.93 1.02
C LEU A 18 6.63 3.85 -0.46
N ARG A 19 6.71 4.98 -1.19
CA ARG A 19 6.49 5.01 -2.65
C ARG A 19 7.48 4.12 -3.40
N VAL A 20 8.78 4.26 -3.12
CA VAL A 20 9.82 3.42 -3.75
C VAL A 20 9.58 1.92 -3.50
N ILE A 21 9.17 1.56 -2.28
CA ILE A 21 8.86 0.17 -1.94
C ILE A 21 7.60 -0.31 -2.69
N ALA A 22 6.54 0.49 -2.72
CA ALA A 22 5.30 0.17 -3.41
C ALA A 22 5.51 -0.02 -4.91
N ASP A 23 6.28 0.87 -5.55
CA ASP A 23 6.62 0.79 -6.97
C ASP A 23 7.31 -0.54 -7.30
N GLY A 24 8.26 -0.98 -6.47
CA GLY A 24 8.93 -2.27 -6.65
C GLY A 24 7.97 -3.47 -6.57
N PHE A 25 6.95 -3.43 -5.71
CA PHE A 25 5.92 -4.48 -5.68
C PHE A 25 4.97 -4.41 -6.87
N ILE A 26 4.63 -3.19 -7.33
CA ILE A 26 3.78 -2.97 -8.51
C ILE A 26 4.48 -3.47 -9.78
N ASP A 27 5.77 -3.20 -9.95
CA ASP A 27 6.56 -3.70 -11.06
C ASP A 27 6.51 -5.24 -11.13
N LEU A 28 6.73 -5.90 -9.99
CA LEU A 28 6.61 -7.36 -9.93
C LEU A 28 5.19 -7.83 -10.26
N ALA A 29 4.16 -7.12 -9.78
CA ALA A 29 2.76 -7.46 -10.09
C ALA A 29 2.45 -7.28 -11.58
N ASN A 30 2.99 -6.24 -12.22
CA ASN A 30 2.85 -6.00 -13.66
C ASN A 30 3.49 -7.13 -14.48
N ASP A 31 4.65 -7.64 -14.04
CA ASP A 31 5.29 -8.82 -14.62
C ASP A 31 4.43 -10.08 -14.46
N GLN A 32 3.85 -10.30 -13.27
CA GLN A 32 2.93 -11.42 -13.05
C GLN A 32 1.66 -11.30 -13.90
N ALA A 33 1.17 -10.08 -14.14
CA ALA A 33 0.00 -9.83 -14.97
C ALA A 33 0.22 -10.13 -16.47
N GLN A 34 1.47 -10.30 -16.90
CA GLN A 34 1.77 -10.87 -18.23
C GLN A 34 1.45 -12.38 -18.32
N ARG A 35 1.34 -13.05 -17.17
CA ARG A 35 1.18 -14.52 -17.07
C ARG A 35 -0.15 -14.95 -16.49
N PHE A 36 -0.71 -14.15 -15.58
CA PHE A 36 -1.95 -14.45 -14.87
C PHE A 36 -2.97 -13.31 -15.02
N HIS A 37 -4.25 -13.60 -14.83
CA HIS A 37 -5.29 -12.56 -14.79
C HIS A 37 -5.00 -11.53 -13.69
N LYS A 38 -5.16 -10.24 -14.02
CA LYS A 38 -4.85 -9.13 -13.11
C LYS A 38 -5.62 -9.21 -11.78
N GLU A 39 -6.84 -9.74 -11.80
CA GLU A 39 -7.66 -9.96 -10.60
C GLU A 39 -6.99 -10.98 -9.67
N ASN A 40 -6.47 -12.08 -10.22
CA ASN A 40 -5.75 -13.10 -9.44
C ASN A 40 -4.40 -12.56 -8.93
N VAL A 41 -3.72 -11.70 -9.70
CA VAL A 41 -2.49 -11.04 -9.25
C VAL A 41 -2.80 -10.08 -8.09
N SER A 42 -3.90 -9.33 -8.18
CA SER A 42 -4.37 -8.45 -7.10
C SER A 42 -4.70 -9.23 -5.82
N GLU A 43 -5.41 -10.35 -5.93
CA GLU A 43 -5.67 -11.25 -4.80
C GLU A 43 -4.38 -11.84 -4.24
N GLY A 44 -3.44 -12.23 -5.11
CA GLY A 44 -2.12 -12.70 -4.72
C GLY A 44 -1.29 -11.67 -3.94
N LEU A 45 -1.34 -10.39 -4.35
CA LEU A 45 -0.72 -9.29 -3.61
C LEU A 45 -1.35 -9.11 -2.23
N MET A 46 -2.68 -9.14 -2.14
CA MET A 46 -3.39 -9.03 -0.86
C MET A 46 -3.01 -10.19 0.08
N TYR A 47 -2.94 -11.42 -0.45
CA TYR A 47 -2.49 -12.58 0.28
C TYR A 47 -1.03 -12.46 0.73
N ALA A 48 -0.12 -12.03 -0.14
CA ALA A 48 1.28 -11.80 0.20
C ALA A 48 1.45 -10.72 1.29
N SER A 49 0.72 -9.61 1.17
CA SER A 49 0.70 -8.53 2.17
C SER A 49 0.26 -9.05 3.53
N SER A 50 -0.84 -9.82 3.60
CA SER A 50 -1.32 -10.40 4.86
C SER A 50 -0.29 -11.28 5.56
N ARG A 51 0.47 -12.08 4.79
CA ARG A 51 1.52 -12.97 5.32
C ARG A 51 2.70 -12.17 5.86
N PHE A 52 3.09 -11.12 5.16
CA PHE A 52 4.16 -10.24 5.60
C PHE A 52 3.76 -9.46 6.86
N SER A 53 2.55 -8.91 6.91
CA SER A 53 1.99 -8.27 8.10
C SER A 53 1.97 -9.22 9.30
N ALA A 54 1.54 -10.48 9.12
CA ALA A 54 1.56 -11.48 10.19
C ALA A 54 2.99 -11.77 10.68
N PHE A 55 3.97 -11.82 9.77
CA PHE A 55 5.38 -11.97 10.13
C PHE A 55 5.90 -10.79 10.95
N VAL A 56 5.56 -9.55 10.58
CA VAL A 56 5.96 -8.34 11.33
C VAL A 56 5.43 -8.40 12.77
N VAL A 57 4.15 -8.73 12.95
CA VAL A 57 3.55 -8.87 14.29
C VAL A 57 4.25 -9.94 15.11
N ALA A 58 4.44 -11.12 14.51
CA ALA A 58 5.14 -12.22 15.18
C ALA A 58 6.60 -11.87 15.54
N SER A 59 7.27 -11.03 14.74
CA SER A 59 8.66 -10.61 14.98
C SER A 59 8.82 -9.66 16.19
N HIS A 60 7.72 -9.02 16.62
CA HIS A 60 7.71 -8.11 17.76
C HIS A 60 7.23 -8.77 19.06
N ALA A 61 6.57 -9.92 18.98
CA ALA A 61 6.12 -10.66 20.15
C ALA A 61 7.31 -11.33 20.87
N THR A 62 7.39 -11.15 22.19
CA THR A 62 8.41 -11.79 23.03
C THR A 62 8.03 -13.21 23.46
N ASP A 63 6.73 -13.49 23.50
CA ASP A 63 6.14 -14.78 23.83
C ASP A 63 4.71 -14.88 23.26
N VAL A 64 4.06 -16.03 23.51
CA VAL A 64 2.71 -16.31 23.00
C VAL A 64 1.64 -15.41 23.62
N LEU A 65 1.79 -14.99 24.88
CA LEU A 65 0.82 -14.10 25.53
C LEU A 65 0.89 -12.71 24.90
N ALA A 66 2.10 -12.17 24.70
CA ALA A 66 2.31 -10.91 23.99
C ALA A 66 1.78 -10.98 22.55
N TYR A 67 2.00 -12.11 21.85
CA TYR A 67 1.45 -12.32 20.51
C TYR A 67 -0.07 -12.27 20.49
N ASP A 68 -0.73 -12.96 21.42
CA ASP A 68 -2.20 -13.03 21.49
C ASP A 68 -2.81 -11.65 21.80
N GLU A 69 -2.16 -10.85 22.66
CA GLU A 69 -2.58 -9.47 22.95
C GLU A 69 -2.40 -8.54 21.74
N ASP A 70 -1.31 -8.69 20.99
CA ASP A 70 -1.01 -7.84 19.82
C ASP A 70 -1.80 -8.25 18.57
N ARG A 71 -2.24 -9.51 18.49
CA ARG A 71 -2.91 -10.06 17.31
C ARG A 71 -4.15 -9.26 16.92
N ASP A 72 -5.07 -9.04 17.85
CA ASP A 72 -6.34 -8.37 17.53
C ASP A 72 -6.11 -6.90 17.20
N ARG A 73 -5.22 -6.23 17.95
CA ARG A 73 -4.82 -4.84 17.66
C ARG A 73 -4.18 -4.71 16.28
N ALA A 74 -3.33 -5.67 15.90
CA ALA A 74 -2.69 -5.66 14.60
C ALA A 74 -3.68 -5.88 13.46
N ILE A 75 -4.66 -6.78 13.63
CA ILE A 75 -5.73 -7.01 12.65
C ILE A 75 -6.49 -5.70 12.40
N ASP A 76 -6.96 -5.04 13.46
CA ASP A 76 -7.70 -3.78 13.35
C ASP A 76 -6.87 -2.70 12.65
N TYR A 77 -5.60 -2.57 13.07
CA TYR A 77 -4.67 -1.62 12.46
C TYR A 77 -4.49 -1.87 10.95
N PHE A 78 -4.12 -3.08 10.54
CA PHE A 78 -3.86 -3.36 9.11
C PHE A 78 -5.11 -3.22 8.25
N VAL A 79 -6.29 -3.65 8.74
CA VAL A 79 -7.56 -3.50 8.02
C VAL A 79 -7.93 -2.04 7.86
N GLU A 80 -7.77 -1.23 8.91
CA GLU A 80 -8.06 0.20 8.85
C GLU A 80 -7.12 0.93 7.88
N GLN A 81 -5.81 0.66 7.96
CA GLN A 81 -4.83 1.29 7.06
C GLN A 81 -5.08 0.88 5.61
N PHE A 82 -5.30 -0.40 5.33
CA PHE A 82 -5.60 -0.87 3.97
C PHE A 82 -6.87 -0.22 3.43
N ARG A 83 -7.92 -0.12 4.25
CA ARG A 83 -9.17 0.56 3.85
C ARG A 83 -8.93 2.02 3.48
N LYS A 84 -8.19 2.77 4.30
CA LYS A 84 -7.86 4.19 4.02
C LYS A 84 -7.12 4.33 2.70
N MET A 85 -6.04 3.55 2.51
CA MET A 85 -5.26 3.58 1.27
C MET A 85 -6.10 3.21 0.05
N LEU A 86 -6.94 2.18 0.14
CA LEU A 86 -7.79 1.76 -0.96
C LEU A 86 -8.81 2.85 -1.33
N ILE A 87 -9.44 3.49 -0.35
CA ILE A 87 -10.37 4.60 -0.59
C ILE A 87 -9.66 5.74 -1.34
N THR A 88 -8.51 6.19 -0.84
CA THR A 88 -7.72 7.25 -1.50
C THR A 88 -7.43 6.90 -2.96
N ASN A 89 -6.90 5.71 -3.24
CA ASN A 89 -6.58 5.30 -4.62
C ASN A 89 -7.82 5.24 -5.51
N LEU A 90 -8.96 4.77 -4.99
CA LEU A 90 -10.22 4.72 -5.74
C LEU A 90 -10.76 6.13 -6.03
N ASP A 91 -10.64 7.04 -5.07
CA ASP A 91 -11.02 8.44 -5.23
C ASP A 91 -10.12 9.16 -6.25
N ASP A 92 -8.82 8.83 -6.31
CA ASP A 92 -7.90 9.35 -7.33
C ASP A 92 -8.31 8.90 -8.75
N TYR A 93 -8.69 7.62 -8.90
CA TYR A 93 -9.27 7.13 -10.16
C TYR A 93 -10.59 7.81 -10.49
N ARG A 94 -11.45 8.06 -9.49
CA ARG A 94 -12.71 8.78 -9.69
C ARG A 94 -12.48 10.20 -10.20
N GLY A 95 -11.56 10.95 -9.59
CA GLY A 95 -11.19 12.29 -10.03
C GLY A 95 -10.69 12.30 -11.47
N SER A 96 -9.86 11.31 -11.83
CA SER A 96 -9.37 11.14 -13.21
C SER A 96 -10.50 10.96 -14.23
N PHE A 97 -11.56 10.24 -13.88
CA PHE A 97 -12.75 10.10 -14.74
C PHE A 97 -13.55 11.39 -14.86
N GLU A 98 -13.65 12.19 -13.79
CA GLU A 98 -14.30 13.49 -13.82
C GLU A 98 -13.50 14.47 -14.70
N ASP A 99 -12.19 14.53 -14.54
CA ASP A 99 -11.31 15.37 -15.37
C ASP A 99 -11.35 14.98 -16.85
N LEU A 100 -11.26 13.68 -17.17
CA LEU A 100 -11.42 13.18 -18.55
C LEU A 100 -12.81 13.52 -19.09
N LYS A 101 -13.86 13.36 -18.28
CA LYS A 101 -15.22 13.72 -18.65
C LYS A 101 -15.36 15.22 -18.86
N TYR A 102 -14.62 16.09 -18.20
CA TYR A 102 -14.69 17.55 -18.41
C TYR A 102 -13.61 18.10 -19.33
N SER A 103 -12.67 17.27 -19.80
CA SER A 103 -11.59 17.66 -20.72
C SER A 103 -12.09 18.22 -22.06
N HIS A 104 -13.25 17.75 -22.54
CA HIS A 104 -13.90 18.25 -23.75
C HIS A 104 -14.63 19.60 -23.55
N LEU A 105 -14.84 20.03 -22.29
CA LEU A 105 -15.36 21.36 -21.97
C LEU A 105 -14.24 22.41 -21.85
N MET A 106 -13.02 21.98 -21.50
CA MET A 106 -11.83 22.85 -21.37
C MET A 106 -11.10 23.10 -22.70
N SER A 107 -11.36 22.29 -23.74
CA SER A 107 -10.76 22.43 -25.08
C SER A 107 -11.59 23.29 -26.05
N ARG A 108 -12.70 23.87 -25.58
CA ARG A 108 -13.41 24.94 -26.28
C ARG A 108 -13.13 26.26 -25.59
N THR A 109 -12.01 26.88 -25.92
CA THR A 109 -11.91 28.34 -25.86
C THR A 109 -12.52 28.87 -27.16
N PRO A 110 -13.68 29.53 -27.15
CA PRO A 110 -14.15 30.28 -28.31
C PRO A 110 -13.38 31.60 -28.35
N ASN A 111 -12.61 31.75 -29.43
CA ASN A 111 -11.97 32.95 -30.00
C ASN A 111 -11.05 33.80 -29.11
#